data_AF-A0A1E9EPE9-F1
#
_entry.id   AF-A0A1E9EPE9-F1
#
_cell.length_a   1.000
_cell.length_b   1.000
_cell.length_c   1.000
_cell.angle_alpha   90.00
_cell.angle_beta   90.00
_cell.angle_gamma   90.00
#
_symmetry.space_group_name_H-M   'P 1'
#
loop_
_entity.id
_entity.type
_entity.pdbx_description
1 polymer ?
#
loop_
_entity_poly.entity_id
_entity_poly.type
_entity_poly.pdbx_seq_one_letter_code
_entity_poly.pdbx_strand_id
1 'polypeptide(L)'
;MKKEKLIEEILEKEWSYFSKLNNIGGRADCQDNREDFIIMRKSQWETFNEETLLSYLEDLNSKNNPLFQKYGQMMKYNSPEEYEKVKDILESPSKNKITLVEKIMSIYMEWEEEFFKKYPIFSSMGRPLYSKADDNIETSIETYLRGELLSYSEKTLQLYLKYILEMKEKNINLAIKNMDNLANMQGFKNSDEVEEYYKNL
;
A
#
# COMPACT_ATOMS: atom_id res chain seq x y z
N MET A 1 -8.48 -22.16 -0.77
CA MET A 1 -9.39 -21.11 -0.25
C MET A 1 -9.73 -20.20 -1.43
N LYS A 2 -10.96 -19.72 -1.60
CA LYS A 2 -11.28 -18.75 -2.66
C LYS A 2 -10.58 -17.42 -2.35
N LYS A 3 -9.99 -16.73 -3.34
CA LYS A 3 -9.30 -15.42 -3.18
C LYS A 3 -10.08 -14.41 -2.32
N GLU A 4 -11.39 -14.30 -2.52
CA GLU A 4 -12.25 -13.38 -1.75
C GLU A 4 -12.17 -13.65 -0.24
N LYS A 5 -12.30 -14.91 0.18
CA LYS A 5 -12.20 -15.29 1.60
C LYS A 5 -10.82 -15.01 2.19
N LEU A 6 -9.77 -15.16 1.37
CA LEU A 6 -8.40 -14.85 1.78
C LEU A 6 -8.24 -13.34 2.02
N ILE A 7 -8.79 -12.51 1.13
CA ILE A 7 -8.79 -11.05 1.29
C ILE A 7 -9.57 -10.63 2.54
N GLU A 8 -10.75 -11.22 2.77
CA GLU A 8 -11.54 -10.96 3.98
C GLU A 8 -10.75 -11.28 5.27
N GLU A 9 -10.05 -12.42 5.32
CA GLU A 9 -9.24 -12.79 6.48
C GLU A 9 -8.06 -11.82 6.69
N ILE A 10 -7.40 -11.41 5.61
CA ILE A 10 -6.35 -10.38 5.65
C ILE A 10 -6.92 -9.08 6.23
N LEU A 11 -8.03 -8.58 5.69
CA LEU A 11 -8.66 -7.32 6.12
C LEU A 11 -9.03 -7.31 7.61
N GLU A 12 -9.60 -8.40 8.12
CA GLU A 12 -9.94 -8.51 9.55
C GLU A 12 -8.70 -8.47 10.45
N LYS A 13 -7.61 -9.12 10.03
CA LYS A 13 -6.34 -9.09 10.77
C LYS A 13 -5.70 -7.70 10.71
N GLU A 14 -5.63 -7.09 9.54
CA GLU A 14 -5.11 -5.74 9.38
C GLU A 14 -5.91 -4.74 10.22
N TRP A 15 -7.24 -4.82 10.20
CA TRP A 15 -8.08 -3.96 11.02
C TRP A 15 -7.85 -4.17 12.53
N SER A 16 -7.71 -5.42 12.98
CA SER A 16 -7.41 -5.74 14.39
C SER A 16 -6.08 -5.15 14.84
N TYR A 17 -5.07 -5.14 13.96
CA TYR A 17 -3.79 -4.47 14.23
C TYR A 17 -3.93 -2.95 14.17
N PHE A 18 -4.52 -2.45 13.10
CA PHE A 18 -4.66 -1.02 12.83
C PHE A 18 -5.42 -0.32 13.95
N SER A 19 -6.55 -0.86 14.40
CA SER A 19 -7.37 -0.29 15.47
C SER A 19 -6.70 -0.23 16.84
N LYS A 20 -5.59 -0.94 17.03
CA LYS A 20 -4.80 -1.00 18.28
C LYS A 20 -3.47 -0.25 18.21
N LEU A 21 -3.09 0.25 17.03
CA LEU A 21 -1.88 1.04 16.88
C LEU A 21 -2.08 2.39 17.56
N ASN A 22 -1.18 2.75 18.47
CA ASN A 22 -1.04 4.10 18.98
C ASN A 22 -0.04 4.82 18.07
N ASN A 23 -0.50 5.73 17.21
CA ASN A 23 0.41 6.60 16.48
C ASN A 23 1.00 7.64 17.43
N ILE A 24 2.12 8.26 17.06
CA ILE A 24 2.85 9.25 17.88
C ILE A 24 1.98 10.46 18.24
N GLY A 25 0.93 10.76 17.46
CA GLY A 25 -0.07 11.80 17.73
C GLY A 25 -1.37 11.32 18.40
N GLY A 26 -1.47 10.05 18.79
CA GLY A 26 -2.71 9.44 19.29
C GLY A 26 -3.44 8.62 18.22
N ARG A 27 -4.76 8.47 18.39
CA ARG A 27 -5.61 7.74 17.44
C ARG A 27 -5.81 8.61 16.18
N ALA A 28 -5.46 8.11 14.99
CA ALA A 28 -5.69 8.81 13.73
C ALA A 28 -7.17 8.74 13.34
N ASP A 29 -7.71 9.78 12.72
CA ASP A 29 -9.12 9.86 12.30
C ASP A 29 -9.55 8.65 11.44
N CYS A 30 -8.63 8.11 10.63
CA CYS A 30 -8.86 6.90 9.82
C CYS A 30 -9.07 5.62 10.65
N GLN A 31 -8.70 5.59 11.94
CA GLN A 31 -9.02 4.48 12.85
C GLN A 31 -10.48 4.53 13.33
N ASP A 32 -11.21 5.61 13.03
CA ASP A 32 -12.64 5.74 13.34
C ASP A 32 -13.53 5.44 12.13
N ASN A 33 -12.96 5.31 10.92
CA ASN A 33 -13.68 4.90 9.72
C ASN A 33 -13.22 3.53 9.20
N ARG A 34 -13.83 2.47 9.74
CA ARG A 34 -13.59 1.08 9.31
C ARG A 34 -13.98 0.84 7.85
N GLU A 35 -15.04 1.48 7.38
CA GLU A 35 -15.56 1.27 6.03
C GLU A 35 -14.58 1.76 4.97
N ASP A 36 -14.09 2.99 5.13
CA ASP A 36 -13.06 3.56 4.24
C ASP A 36 -11.77 2.73 4.27
N PHE A 37 -11.35 2.28 5.46
CA PHE A 37 -10.20 1.39 5.60
C PHE A 37 -10.38 0.11 4.77
N ILE A 38 -11.54 -0.54 4.89
CA ILE A 38 -11.84 -1.77 4.16
C ILE A 38 -11.86 -1.52 2.66
N ILE A 39 -12.50 -0.45 2.19
CA ILE A 39 -12.59 -0.13 0.77
C ILE A 39 -11.17 0.05 0.19
N MET A 40 -10.34 0.89 0.80
CA MET A 40 -8.98 1.17 0.31
C MET A 40 -8.08 -0.07 0.35
N ARG A 41 -8.14 -0.86 1.42
CA ARG A 41 -7.30 -2.07 1.53
C ARG A 41 -7.79 -3.16 0.61
N LYS A 42 -9.10 -3.35 0.47
CA LYS A 42 -9.68 -4.35 -0.42
C LYS A 42 -9.35 -4.03 -1.88
N SER A 43 -9.46 -2.78 -2.31
CA SER A 43 -9.11 -2.37 -3.68
C SER A 43 -7.67 -2.76 -4.02
N GLN A 44 -6.75 -2.56 -3.07
CA GLN A 44 -5.35 -2.93 -3.21
C GLN A 44 -5.15 -4.45 -3.24
N TRP A 45 -5.73 -5.19 -2.28
CA TRP A 45 -5.56 -6.65 -2.19
C TRP A 45 -6.16 -7.42 -3.36
N GLU A 46 -7.20 -6.88 -4.00
CA GLU A 46 -7.76 -7.45 -5.22
C GLU A 46 -6.76 -7.43 -6.39
N THR A 47 -5.75 -6.57 -6.37
CA THR A 47 -4.70 -6.54 -7.39
C THR A 47 -3.69 -7.68 -7.26
N PHE A 48 -3.57 -8.32 -6.09
CA PHE A 48 -2.56 -9.36 -5.84
C PHE A 48 -3.02 -10.74 -6.34
N ASN A 49 -2.10 -11.64 -6.68
CA ASN A 49 -2.43 -13.05 -6.91
C ASN A 49 -2.58 -13.82 -5.59
N GLU A 50 -3.22 -14.99 -5.64
CA GLU A 50 -3.48 -15.81 -4.44
C GLU A 50 -2.20 -16.25 -3.73
N GLU A 51 -1.14 -16.56 -4.48
CA GLU A 51 0.15 -17.01 -3.92
C GLU A 51 0.78 -15.92 -3.03
N THR A 52 0.78 -14.67 -3.49
CA THR A 52 1.30 -13.55 -2.69
C THR A 52 0.40 -13.26 -1.48
N LEU A 53 -0.92 -13.29 -1.66
CA LEU A 53 -1.85 -13.07 -0.56
C LEU A 53 -1.71 -14.13 0.56
N LEU A 54 -1.50 -15.40 0.20
CA LEU A 54 -1.27 -16.47 1.19
C LEU A 54 0.02 -16.22 1.97
N SER A 55 1.09 -15.81 1.28
CA SER A 55 2.35 -15.46 1.94
C SER A 55 2.20 -14.24 2.85
N TYR A 56 1.45 -13.22 2.43
CA TYR A 56 1.19 -12.06 3.29
C TYR A 56 0.33 -12.41 4.51
N LEU A 57 -0.63 -13.33 4.37
CA LEU A 57 -1.38 -13.84 5.51
C LEU A 57 -0.47 -14.55 6.53
N GLU A 58 0.57 -15.26 6.07
CA GLU A 58 1.61 -15.81 6.96
C GLU A 58 2.37 -14.68 7.68
N ASP A 59 2.72 -13.60 6.98
CA ASP A 59 3.39 -12.42 7.57
C ASP A 59 2.54 -11.80 8.69
N LEU A 60 1.22 -11.65 8.47
CA LEU A 60 0.26 -11.14 9.45
C LEU A 60 0.11 -12.05 10.69
N ASN A 61 0.44 -13.33 10.58
CA ASN A 61 0.42 -14.28 11.69
C ASN A 61 1.77 -14.41 12.39
N SER A 62 2.80 -13.72 11.91
CA SER A 62 4.10 -13.69 12.56
C SER A 62 4.05 -12.90 13.88
N LYS A 63 5.09 -13.04 14.71
CA LYS A 63 5.18 -12.31 15.99
C LYS A 63 5.31 -10.80 15.79
N ASN A 64 5.82 -10.38 14.63
CA ASN A 64 6.10 -8.99 14.34
C ASN A 64 5.00 -8.44 13.46
N ASN A 65 4.14 -7.59 14.04
CA ASN A 65 2.99 -7.00 13.36
C ASN A 65 3.45 -6.20 12.11
N PRO A 66 3.07 -6.62 10.88
CA PRO A 66 3.47 -5.92 9.66
C PRO A 66 3.02 -4.46 9.62
N LEU A 67 1.84 -4.12 10.15
CA LEU A 67 1.38 -2.73 10.16
C LEU A 67 2.27 -1.87 11.07
N PHE A 68 2.73 -2.41 12.21
CA PHE A 68 3.68 -1.69 13.06
C PHE A 68 5.01 -1.44 12.33
N GLN A 69 5.54 -2.46 11.65
CA GLN A 69 6.76 -2.32 10.85
C GLN A 69 6.57 -1.30 9.72
N LYS A 70 5.44 -1.34 9.00
CA LYS A 70 5.11 -0.40 7.94
C LYS A 70 5.17 1.04 8.42
N TYR A 71 4.38 1.39 9.44
CA TYR A 71 4.32 2.77 9.93
C TYR A 71 5.64 3.20 10.56
N GLY A 72 6.33 2.31 11.27
CA GLY A 72 7.67 2.58 11.79
C GLY A 72 8.70 2.87 10.69
N GLN A 73 8.68 2.12 9.58
CA GLN A 73 9.59 2.37 8.47
C GLN A 73 9.26 3.65 7.70
N MET A 74 7.97 4.03 7.63
CA MET A 74 7.55 5.32 7.05
C MET A 74 8.09 6.52 7.84
N MET A 75 8.17 6.42 9.18
CA MET A 75 8.71 7.47 10.06
C MET A 75 10.11 7.93 9.66
N LYS A 76 10.90 7.07 9.03
CA LYS A 76 12.23 7.44 8.52
C LYS A 76 12.19 8.64 7.56
N TYR A 77 11.10 8.80 6.82
CA TYR A 77 10.96 9.81 5.78
C TYR A 77 10.08 10.98 6.23
N ASN A 78 8.97 10.71 6.93
CA ASN A 78 8.02 11.75 7.32
C ASN A 78 8.15 12.21 8.78
N SER A 79 8.91 11.52 9.63
CA SER A 79 9.12 11.90 11.05
C SER A 79 10.48 11.41 11.59
N PRO A 80 11.62 11.88 11.04
CA PRO A 80 12.94 11.28 11.34
C PRO A 80 13.32 11.30 12.82
N GLU A 81 12.95 12.34 13.56
CA GLU A 81 13.23 12.44 15.01
C GLU A 81 12.52 11.35 15.81
N GLU A 82 11.32 10.96 15.40
CA GLU A 82 10.57 9.90 16.05
C GLU A 82 11.05 8.51 15.62
N TYR A 83 11.46 8.37 14.35
CA TYR A 83 12.11 7.16 13.86
C TYR A 83 13.32 6.79 14.71
N GLU A 84 14.16 7.75 15.08
CA GLU A 84 15.33 7.51 15.93
C GLU A 84 15.00 6.93 17.30
N LYS A 85 13.78 7.18 17.83
CA LYS A 85 13.33 6.64 19.12
C LYS A 85 12.83 5.20 19.02
N VAL A 86 12.36 4.78 17.83
CA VAL A 86 11.75 3.46 17.60
C VAL A 86 12.58 2.53 16.72
N LYS A 87 13.65 3.02 16.07
CA LYS A 87 14.44 2.23 15.11
C LYS A 87 14.99 0.92 15.70
N ASP A 88 15.32 0.90 16.99
CA ASP A 88 15.92 -0.27 17.65
C ASP A 88 14.90 -1.40 17.92
N ILE A 89 13.60 -1.10 17.86
CA ILE A 89 12.52 -2.09 17.95
C ILE A 89 11.95 -2.47 16.57
N LEU A 90 12.36 -1.78 15.50
CA LEU A 90 12.02 -2.14 14.12
C LEU A 90 12.97 -3.23 13.62
N GLU A 91 12.44 -4.08 12.75
CA GLU A 91 13.30 -5.05 12.07
C GLU A 91 14.24 -4.32 11.11
N SER A 92 15.53 -4.59 11.24
CA SER A 92 16.51 -4.14 10.27
C SER A 92 16.41 -4.99 9.00
N PRO A 93 16.03 -4.43 7.84
CA PRO A 93 15.88 -5.21 6.62
C PRO A 93 17.23 -5.70 6.13
N SER A 94 17.28 -6.96 5.69
CA SER A 94 18.48 -7.52 5.06
C SER A 94 18.80 -6.78 3.74
N LYS A 95 20.04 -6.88 3.27
CA LYS A 95 20.42 -6.37 1.93
C LYS A 95 19.59 -6.98 0.80
N ASN A 96 19.22 -8.26 0.95
CA ASN A 96 18.38 -8.96 -0.03
C ASN A 96 16.96 -8.38 -0.04
N LYS A 97 16.37 -8.18 1.14
CA LYS A 97 15.07 -7.53 1.31
C LYS A 97 15.04 -6.14 0.67
N ILE A 98 16.03 -5.30 0.95
CA ILE A 98 16.17 -3.97 0.32
C ILE A 98 16.21 -4.09 -1.20
N THR A 99 17.01 -5.02 -1.74
CA THR A 99 17.11 -5.23 -3.20
C THR A 99 15.78 -5.62 -3.83
N LEU A 100 14.97 -6.46 -3.17
CA LEU A 100 13.64 -6.84 -3.64
C LEU A 100 12.68 -5.65 -3.62
N VAL A 101 12.68 -4.86 -2.54
CA VAL A 101 11.87 -3.65 -2.43
C VAL A 101 12.20 -2.66 -3.54
N GLU A 102 13.47 -2.35 -3.79
CA GLU A 102 13.84 -1.40 -4.85
C GLU A 102 13.43 -1.86 -6.25
N LYS A 103 13.51 -3.17 -6.54
CA LYS A 103 13.02 -3.72 -7.81
C LYS A 103 11.51 -3.54 -7.98
N ILE A 104 10.74 -3.79 -6.92
CA ILE A 104 9.29 -3.59 -6.93
C ILE A 104 8.97 -2.09 -7.09
N MET A 105 9.59 -1.23 -6.28
CA MET A 105 9.42 0.22 -6.33
C MET A 105 9.70 0.78 -7.72
N SER A 106 10.79 0.36 -8.37
CA SER A 106 11.13 0.83 -9.73
C SER A 106 10.02 0.58 -10.74
N ILE A 107 9.31 -0.54 -10.64
CA ILE A 107 8.21 -0.86 -11.57
C ILE A 107 6.93 -0.13 -11.15
N TYR A 108 6.62 -0.13 -9.86
CA TYR A 108 5.38 0.47 -9.37
C TYR A 108 5.36 1.98 -9.56
N MET A 109 6.49 2.68 -9.36
CA MET A 109 6.53 4.12 -9.55
C MET A 109 6.36 4.51 -11.03
N GLU A 110 6.87 3.73 -11.98
CA GLU A 110 6.57 3.91 -13.41
C GLU A 110 5.06 3.78 -13.68
N TRP A 111 4.41 2.80 -13.04
CA TRP A 111 2.96 2.61 -13.14
C TRP A 111 2.13 3.73 -12.50
N GLU A 112 2.57 4.26 -11.38
CA GLU A 112 1.95 5.42 -10.73
C GLU A 112 2.12 6.69 -11.58
N GLU A 113 3.29 6.91 -12.19
CA GLU A 113 3.51 8.00 -13.15
C GLU A 113 2.55 7.93 -14.34
N GLU A 114 2.31 6.73 -14.88
CA GLU A 114 1.31 6.51 -15.92
C GLU A 114 -0.10 6.84 -15.45
N PHE A 115 -0.47 6.46 -14.22
CA PHE A 115 -1.76 6.81 -13.62
C PHE A 115 -1.92 8.32 -13.50
N PHE A 116 -0.94 9.03 -12.93
CA PHE A 116 -0.96 10.49 -12.79
C PHE A 116 -1.07 11.21 -14.13
N LYS A 117 -0.39 10.70 -15.15
CA LYS A 117 -0.44 11.28 -16.51
C LYS A 117 -1.79 11.04 -17.18
N LYS A 118 -2.38 9.86 -17.00
CA LYS A 118 -3.63 9.47 -17.66
C LYS A 118 -4.86 10.07 -16.96
N TYR A 119 -4.80 10.20 -15.63
CA TYR A 119 -5.91 10.65 -14.78
C TYR A 119 -5.48 11.78 -13.84
N PRO A 120 -5.13 12.97 -14.37
CA PRO A 120 -4.64 14.08 -13.56
C PRO A 120 -5.67 14.60 -12.54
N ILE A 121 -6.97 14.58 -12.85
CA ILE A 121 -8.00 15.00 -11.90
C ILE A 121 -8.13 13.97 -10.80
N PHE A 122 -8.27 12.68 -11.13
CA PHE A 122 -8.42 11.64 -10.13
C PHE A 122 -7.18 11.53 -9.23
N SER A 123 -5.97 11.56 -9.80
CA SER A 123 -4.73 11.52 -9.03
C SER A 123 -4.57 12.73 -8.09
N SER A 124 -5.09 13.91 -8.45
CA SER A 124 -5.04 15.10 -7.59
C SER A 124 -5.88 15.00 -6.30
N MET A 125 -6.81 14.03 -6.22
CA MET A 125 -7.60 13.76 -5.03
C MET A 125 -6.86 12.85 -4.03
N GLY A 126 -5.74 12.26 -4.46
CA GLY A 126 -4.92 11.37 -3.66
C GLY A 126 -3.71 12.06 -3.05
N ARG A 127 -2.70 11.25 -2.72
CA ARG A 127 -1.43 11.68 -2.14
C ARG A 127 -0.48 12.16 -3.24
N PRO A 128 0.50 13.02 -2.93
CA PRO A 128 1.57 13.34 -3.86
C PRO A 128 2.37 12.09 -4.24
N LEU A 129 2.93 12.10 -5.44
CA LEU A 129 3.62 10.93 -5.99
C LEU A 129 4.95 10.62 -5.28
N TYR A 130 5.80 11.62 -5.10
CA TYR A 130 7.19 11.43 -4.65
C TYR A 130 7.46 11.98 -3.25
N SER A 131 8.43 11.35 -2.58
CA SER A 131 8.87 11.65 -1.21
C SER A 131 9.38 13.06 -0.97
N LYS A 132 9.79 13.79 -2.02
CA LYS A 132 10.17 15.22 -1.91
C LYS A 132 9.04 16.13 -1.40
N ALA A 133 7.79 15.64 -1.46
CA ALA A 133 6.61 16.32 -0.97
C ALA A 133 6.14 15.78 0.40
N ASP A 134 6.88 14.84 1.00
CA ASP A 134 6.55 14.34 2.34
C ASP A 134 6.72 15.44 3.39
N ASP A 135 5.75 15.51 4.30
CA ASP A 135 5.86 16.26 5.54
C ASP A 135 5.18 15.50 6.70
N ASN A 136 5.06 16.15 7.86
CA ASN A 136 4.48 15.55 9.05
C ASN A 136 2.97 15.29 8.93
N ILE A 137 2.31 15.80 7.89
CA ILE A 137 0.86 15.74 7.65
C ILE A 137 0.57 14.80 6.48
N GLU A 138 1.31 14.97 5.37
CA GLU A 138 1.07 14.29 4.11
C GLU A 138 2.24 13.35 3.77
N THR A 139 1.92 12.08 3.60
CA THR A 139 2.86 11.06 3.11
C THR A 139 2.55 10.73 1.66
N SER A 140 3.57 10.80 0.82
CA SER A 140 3.55 10.42 -0.59
C SER A 140 3.29 8.94 -0.83
N ILE A 141 2.91 8.62 -2.07
CA ILE A 141 2.77 7.25 -2.58
C ILE A 141 4.09 6.51 -2.46
N GLU A 142 5.20 7.13 -2.85
CA GLU A 142 6.53 6.52 -2.79
C GLU A 142 6.87 6.04 -1.36
N THR A 143 6.72 6.91 -0.36
CA THR A 143 7.05 6.59 1.03
C THR A 143 6.08 5.57 1.63
N TYR A 144 4.78 5.70 1.33
CA TYR A 144 3.76 4.76 1.79
C TYR A 144 4.02 3.35 1.25
N LEU A 145 4.24 3.22 -0.07
CA LEU A 145 4.52 1.94 -0.72
C LEU A 145 5.82 1.34 -0.20
N ARG A 146 6.87 2.14 -0.02
CA ARG A 146 8.15 1.67 0.52
C ARG A 146 7.99 1.11 1.93
N GLY A 147 7.23 1.79 2.79
CA GLY A 147 6.90 1.31 4.13
C GLY A 147 6.12 0.00 4.10
N GLU A 148 5.11 -0.10 3.24
CA GLU A 148 4.33 -1.32 3.04
C GLU A 148 5.23 -2.49 2.64
N LEU A 149 6.07 -2.33 1.61
CA LEU A 149 6.95 -3.39 1.13
C LEU A 149 8.01 -3.79 2.16
N LEU A 150 8.52 -2.84 2.95
CA LEU A 150 9.44 -3.14 4.04
C LEU A 150 8.79 -3.92 5.19
N SER A 151 7.46 -3.94 5.29
CA SER A 151 6.75 -4.76 6.28
C SER A 151 6.61 -6.23 5.88
N TYR A 152 6.71 -6.55 4.59
CA TYR A 152 6.53 -7.91 4.08
C TYR A 152 7.77 -8.78 4.35
N SER A 153 7.58 -10.10 4.44
CA SER A 153 8.71 -11.03 4.47
C SER A 153 9.41 -11.09 3.10
N GLU A 154 10.66 -11.57 3.09
CA GLU A 154 11.39 -11.80 1.83
C GLU A 154 10.64 -12.79 0.91
N LYS A 155 9.96 -13.79 1.48
CA LYS A 155 9.13 -14.74 0.73
C LYS A 155 7.99 -13.99 0.01
N THR A 156 7.24 -13.16 0.73
CA THR A 156 6.15 -12.36 0.16
C THR A 156 6.66 -11.42 -0.92
N LEU A 157 7.80 -10.75 -0.70
CA LEU A 157 8.42 -9.86 -1.69
C LEU A 157 8.86 -10.60 -2.97
N GLN A 158 9.43 -11.80 -2.85
CA GLN A 158 9.82 -12.62 -4.00
C GLN A 158 8.61 -13.02 -4.85
N LEU A 159 7.55 -13.49 -4.19
CA LEU A 159 6.29 -13.87 -4.83
C LEU A 159 5.64 -12.66 -5.51
N TYR A 160 5.64 -11.52 -4.82
CA TYR A 160 5.05 -10.30 -5.36
C TYR A 160 5.83 -9.77 -6.55
N LEU A 161 7.16 -9.74 -6.48
CA LEU A 161 8.01 -9.31 -7.59
C LEU A 161 7.80 -10.20 -8.82
N LYS A 162 7.72 -11.53 -8.64
CA LYS A 162 7.42 -12.47 -9.72
C LYS A 162 6.08 -12.11 -10.37
N TYR A 163 5.03 -11.89 -9.58
CA TYR A 163 3.73 -11.53 -10.10
C TYR A 163 3.71 -10.17 -10.81
N ILE A 164 4.39 -9.15 -10.27
CA ILE A 164 4.54 -7.84 -10.90
C ILE A 164 5.21 -7.95 -12.26
N LEU A 165 6.28 -8.75 -12.38
CA LEU A 165 6.96 -8.98 -13.65
C LEU A 165 6.03 -9.64 -14.68
N GLU A 166 5.27 -10.65 -14.27
CA GLU A 166 4.25 -11.28 -15.13
C GLU A 166 3.17 -10.28 -15.60
N MET A 167 2.76 -9.33 -14.75
CA MET A 167 1.79 -8.29 -15.13
C MET A 167 2.41 -7.25 -16.06
N LYS A 168 3.67 -6.87 -15.82
CA LYS A 168 4.43 -5.98 -16.71
C LYS A 168 4.58 -6.59 -18.11
N GLU A 169 4.91 -7.88 -18.22
CA GLU A 169 4.97 -8.61 -19.50
C GLU A 169 3.62 -8.63 -20.23
N LYS A 170 2.51 -8.64 -19.50
CA LYS A 170 1.15 -8.58 -20.06
C LYS A 170 0.66 -7.14 -20.33
N ASN A 171 1.49 -6.12 -20.11
CA ASN A 171 1.12 -4.70 -20.17
C ASN A 171 -0.06 -4.35 -19.25
N ILE A 172 -0.12 -4.96 -18.07
CA ILE A 172 -1.12 -4.68 -17.04
C ILE A 172 -0.48 -3.81 -15.96
N ASN A 173 -0.96 -2.57 -15.84
CA ASN A 173 -0.58 -1.65 -14.79
C ASN A 173 -1.43 -1.91 -13.53
N LEU A 174 -0.80 -2.41 -12.46
CA LEU A 174 -1.50 -2.73 -11.22
C LEU A 174 -1.91 -1.51 -10.40
N ALA A 175 -1.20 -0.38 -10.52
CA ALA A 175 -1.58 0.87 -9.84
C ALA A 175 -2.92 1.40 -10.39
N ILE A 176 -3.08 1.44 -11.72
CA ILE A 176 -4.37 1.79 -12.34
C ILE A 176 -5.45 0.79 -11.95
N LYS A 177 -5.14 -0.52 -11.92
CA LYS A 177 -6.11 -1.53 -11.47
C LYS A 177 -6.58 -1.32 -10.03
N ASN A 178 -5.70 -0.91 -9.14
CA ASN A 178 -6.08 -0.54 -7.76
C ASN A 178 -7.07 0.63 -7.78
N MET A 179 -6.80 1.68 -8.56
CA MET A 179 -7.66 2.84 -8.67
C MET A 179 -9.00 2.53 -9.34
N ASP A 180 -9.02 1.62 -10.32
CA ASP A 180 -10.26 1.11 -10.92
C ASP A 180 -11.11 0.35 -9.90
N ASN A 181 -10.49 -0.51 -9.09
CA ASN A 181 -11.19 -1.23 -8.02
C ASN A 181 -11.76 -0.24 -6.99
N LEU A 182 -10.99 0.78 -6.60
CA LEU A 182 -11.41 1.82 -5.66
C LEU A 182 -12.60 2.61 -6.21
N ALA A 183 -12.49 3.10 -7.45
CA ALA A 183 -13.57 3.78 -8.15
C ALA A 183 -14.83 2.91 -8.20
N ASN A 184 -14.67 1.61 -8.47
CA ASN A 184 -15.79 0.68 -8.51
C ASN A 184 -16.50 0.53 -7.16
N MET A 185 -15.74 0.40 -6.07
CA MET A 185 -16.31 0.31 -4.72
C MET A 185 -16.99 1.61 -4.28
N GLN A 186 -16.63 2.74 -4.88
CA GLN A 186 -17.22 4.06 -4.62
C GLN A 186 -18.38 4.41 -5.57
N GLY A 187 -18.82 3.47 -6.41
CA GLY A 187 -20.00 3.61 -7.27
C GLY A 187 -19.74 4.09 -8.69
N PHE A 188 -18.48 4.31 -9.06
CA PHE A 188 -18.08 4.50 -10.46
C PHE A 188 -17.82 3.15 -11.13
N LYS A 189 -17.51 3.15 -12.42
CA LYS A 189 -17.18 1.97 -13.21
C LYS A 189 -15.68 1.71 -13.15
N ASN A 190 -14.87 2.76 -13.25
CA ASN A 190 -13.41 2.73 -13.32
C ASN A 190 -12.83 4.15 -13.23
N SER A 191 -11.51 4.27 -13.35
CA SER A 191 -10.79 5.56 -13.33
C SER A 191 -11.18 6.49 -14.48
N ASP A 192 -11.53 5.97 -15.66
CA ASP A 192 -11.97 6.79 -16.81
C ASP A 192 -13.26 7.55 -16.47
N GLU A 193 -14.23 6.89 -15.82
CA GLU A 193 -15.49 7.54 -15.44
C GLU A 193 -15.30 8.59 -14.35
N VAL A 194 -14.42 8.34 -13.37
CA VAL A 194 -14.08 9.33 -12.34
C VAL A 194 -13.50 10.59 -13.00
N GLU A 195 -12.50 10.41 -13.86
CA GLU A 195 -11.85 11.53 -14.56
C GLU A 195 -12.85 12.32 -15.42
N GLU A 196 -13.73 11.63 -16.17
CA GLU A 196 -14.74 12.29 -17.01
C GLU A 196 -15.82 13.00 -16.18
N TYR A 197 -16.28 12.39 -15.08
CA TYR A 197 -17.28 12.99 -14.21
C TYR A 197 -16.80 14.31 -13.62
N TYR A 198 -15.61 14.32 -13.00
CA TYR A 198 -15.06 15.52 -12.35
C TYR A 198 -14.53 16.57 -13.34
N LYS A 199 -14.22 16.19 -14.58
CA LYS A 199 -13.88 17.16 -15.63
C LYS A 199 -15.08 18.02 -16.05
N ASN A 200 -16.29 17.50 -15.88
CA ASN A 200 -17.53 18.14 -16.30
C ASN A 200 -18.29 18.87 -15.16
N LEU A 201 -17.73 18.87 -13.95
CA LEU A 201 -18.21 19.67 -12.81
C LEU A 201 -17.59 21.08 -12.80
#